data_AF-A0A8J7CF03-F1
#
_entry.id   AF-A0A8J7CF03-F1
#
_cell.length_a   1.000
_cell.length_b   1.000
_cell.length_c   1.000
_cell.angle_alpha   90.00
_cell.angle_beta   90.00
_cell.angle_gamma   90.00
#
_symmetry.space_group_name_H-M   'P 1'
#
loop_
_entity.id
_entity.type
_entity.pdbx_description
1 polymer ?
#
loop_
_entity_poly.entity_id
_entity_poly.type
_entity_poly.pdbx_seq_one_letter_code
_entity_poly.pdbx_strand_id
1 'polypeptide(L)'
;QGLAIIGVNTGESVVTIQGYVNRLRVTYPIGMDPNYEVTNLYKTDPLPRTIFIDPEGKVKNVILGEMKESTIEENIAQILPK
;
A
#
# COMPACT_ATOMS: atom_id res chain seq x y z
N GLN A 1 -6.95 -15.98 -3.89
CA GLN A 1 -8.22 -15.23 -4.06
C GLN A 1 -8.56 -14.66 -2.68
N GLY A 2 -9.00 -13.41 -2.57
CA GLY A 2 -9.25 -12.77 -1.25
C GLY A 2 -8.18 -11.78 -0.76
N LEU A 3 -7.20 -11.43 -1.60
CA LEU A 3 -6.25 -10.33 -1.35
C LEU A 3 -6.57 -9.17 -2.28
N ALA A 4 -6.65 -7.96 -1.72
CA ALA A 4 -6.67 -6.71 -2.48
C ALA A 4 -5.43 -5.90 -2.12
N ILE A 5 -4.78 -5.34 -3.13
CA ILE A 5 -3.63 -4.43 -2.97
C ILE A 5 -4.06 -3.07 -3.53
N ILE A 6 -3.77 -2.01 -2.78
CA ILE A 6 -4.02 -0.63 -3.22
C ILE A 6 -2.74 0.14 -2.97
N GLY A 7 -2.14 0.67 -4.03
CA GLY A 7 -1.06 1.66 -3.90
C GLY A 7 -1.68 3.02 -3.58
N VAL A 8 -1.12 3.75 -2.62
CA VAL A 8 -1.52 5.14 -2.38
C VAL A 8 -0.35 6.02 -2.81
N ASN A 9 -0.58 6.82 -3.84
CA ASN A 9 0.39 7.81 -4.31
C ASN A 9 0.16 9.14 -3.59
N THR A 10 1.17 9.66 -2.91
CA THR A 10 1.05 10.83 -2.03
C THR A 10 1.68 12.06 -2.65
N GLY A 11 0.91 13.15 -2.79
CA GLY A 11 1.42 14.47 -3.20
C GLY A 11 1.83 14.63 -4.67
N GLU A 12 1.90 13.55 -5.46
CA GLU A 12 2.28 13.60 -6.88
C GLU A 12 1.07 13.57 -7.83
N SER A 13 1.22 14.15 -9.03
CA SER A 13 0.19 14.13 -10.06
C SER A 13 0.13 12.78 -10.80
N VAL A 14 -1.02 12.48 -11.43
CA VAL A 14 -1.18 11.27 -12.27
C VAL A 14 -0.13 11.22 -13.38
N VAL A 15 0.14 12.36 -14.03
CA VAL A 15 1.12 12.48 -15.11
C VAL A 15 2.53 12.12 -14.62
N THR A 16 2.87 12.53 -13.39
CA THR A 16 4.17 12.25 -12.76
C THR A 16 4.38 10.75 -12.55
N ILE A 17 3.35 10.03 -12.07
CA ILE A 17 3.52 8.62 -11.67
C ILE A 17 3.37 7.63 -12.82
N GLN A 18 2.74 8.02 -13.93
CA GLN A 18 2.39 7.10 -15.01
C GLN A 18 3.62 6.34 -15.56
N GLY A 19 4.76 7.01 -15.68
CA GLY A 19 6.02 6.39 -16.10
C GLY A 19 6.51 5.30 -15.14
N TYR A 20 6.33 5.52 -13.82
CA TYR A 20 6.72 4.57 -12.78
C TYR A 20 5.83 3.32 -12.80
N VAL A 21 4.50 3.53 -12.88
CA VAL A 21 3.48 2.47 -13.01
C VAL A 21 3.78 1.57 -14.20
N ASN A 22 4.04 2.19 -15.36
CA ASN A 22 4.33 1.45 -16.60
C ASN A 22 5.65 0.68 -16.51
N ARG A 23 6.71 1.30 -15.98
CA ARG A 23 8.04 0.69 -15.86
C ARG A 23 8.03 -0.52 -14.93
N LEU A 24 7.38 -0.40 -13.78
CA LEU A 24 7.28 -1.48 -12.79
C LEU A 24 6.15 -2.47 -13.08
N ARG A 25 5.34 -2.22 -14.11
CA ARG A 25 4.19 -3.06 -14.48
C ARG A 25 3.25 -3.26 -13.30
N VAL A 26 2.94 -2.19 -12.58
CA VAL A 26 1.99 -2.22 -11.47
C VAL A 26 0.61 -2.57 -12.02
N THR A 27 0.02 -3.66 -11.51
CA THR A 27 -1.29 -4.19 -11.95
C THR A 27 -2.40 -3.96 -10.94
N TYR A 28 -2.07 -3.55 -9.72
CA TYR A 28 -3.04 -3.21 -8.69
C TYR A 28 -3.50 -1.75 -8.81
N PRO A 29 -4.70 -1.41 -8.33
CA PRO A 29 -5.21 -0.04 -8.35
C PRO A 29 -4.33 0.91 -7.54
N ILE A 30 -4.24 2.15 -8.00
CA ILE A 30 -3.52 3.23 -7.32
C ILE A 30 -4.53 4.34 -6.98
N GLY A 31 -4.67 4.63 -5.68
CA GLY A 31 -5.38 5.79 -5.17
C GLY A 31 -4.45 7.01 -5.18
N MET A 32 -4.96 8.15 -5.62
CA MET A 32 -4.23 9.43 -5.63
C MET A 32 -4.58 10.22 -4.37
N ASP A 33 -3.56 10.60 -3.59
CA ASP A 33 -3.68 11.40 -2.37
C ASP A 33 -2.91 12.74 -2.52
N PRO A 34 -3.36 13.64 -3.42
CA PRO A 34 -2.64 14.88 -3.72
C PRO A 34 -2.65 15.88 -2.54
N ASN A 35 -3.64 15.77 -1.66
CA ASN A 35 -3.83 16.67 -0.51
C ASN A 35 -3.38 16.04 0.82
N TYR A 36 -2.72 14.88 0.79
CA TYR A 36 -2.23 14.16 1.97
C TYR A 36 -3.34 13.76 2.96
N GLU A 37 -4.60 13.64 2.53
CA GLU A 37 -5.72 13.29 3.40
C GLU A 37 -5.58 11.88 3.94
N VAL A 38 -5.29 10.91 3.07
CA VAL A 38 -5.07 9.51 3.48
C VAL A 38 -3.77 9.41 4.27
N THR A 39 -2.73 10.08 3.81
CA THR A 39 -1.42 10.12 4.45
C THR A 39 -1.49 10.62 5.89
N ASN A 40 -2.26 11.69 6.13
CA ASN A 40 -2.47 12.25 7.46
C ASN A 40 -3.35 11.36 8.34
N LEU A 41 -4.43 10.80 7.77
CA LEU A 41 -5.35 9.92 8.50
C LEU A 41 -4.64 8.65 9.02
N TYR A 42 -3.79 8.06 8.18
CA TYR A 42 -3.06 6.82 8.49
C TYR A 42 -1.64 7.05 9.03
N LYS A 43 -1.19 8.31 9.15
CA LYS A 43 0.14 8.69 9.65
C LYS A 43 1.26 7.95 8.93
N THR A 44 1.22 7.97 7.59
CA THR A 44 2.14 7.18 6.75
C THR A 44 3.48 7.86 6.48
N ASP A 45 3.73 9.05 7.01
CA ASP A 45 5.04 9.71 6.97
C ASP A 45 5.96 9.17 8.09
N PRO A 46 7.23 8.81 7.81
CA PRO A 46 7.90 8.81 6.49
C PRO A 46 7.53 7.62 5.59
N LEU A 47 7.73 7.78 4.27
CA LEU A 47 7.52 6.73 3.26
C LEU A 47 8.77 5.83 3.07
N PRO A 48 8.62 4.61 2.53
CA PRO A 48 7.36 3.90 2.26
C PRO A 48 6.75 3.30 3.53
N ARG A 49 5.42 3.23 3.59
CA ARG A 49 4.68 2.59 4.68
C ARG A 49 3.59 1.67 4.15
N THR A 50 3.57 0.43 4.63
CA THR A 50 2.57 -0.58 4.24
C THR A 50 1.71 -0.95 5.45
N ILE A 51 0.40 -1.03 5.24
CA ILE A 51 -0.59 -1.37 6.27
C ILE A 51 -1.30 -2.65 5.84
N PHE A 52 -1.24 -3.67 6.68
CA PHE A 52 -1.90 -4.95 6.46
C PHE A 52 -3.21 -5.00 7.23
N ILE A 53 -4.32 -5.21 6.52
CA ILE A 53 -5.68 -5.13 7.05
C ILE A 53 -6.39 -6.47 6.79
N ASP A 54 -6.99 -7.06 7.82
CA ASP A 54 -7.75 -8.32 7.73
C ASP A 54 -9.16 -8.12 7.10
N PRO A 55 -9.89 -9.20 6.78
CA PRO A 55 -11.22 -9.11 6.18
C PRO A 55 -12.27 -8.43 7.07
N GLU A 56 -12.04 -8.37 8.38
CA GLU A 56 -12.89 -7.63 9.34
C GLU A 56 -12.55 -6.13 9.39
N GLY A 57 -11.60 -5.66 8.57
CA GLY A 57 -11.19 -4.26 8.50
C GLY A 57 -10.23 -3.84 9.62
N LYS A 58 -9.61 -4.78 10.34
CA LYS A 58 -8.67 -4.49 11.42
C LYS A 58 -7.24 -4.49 10.91
N VAL A 59 -6.48 -3.48 11.32
CA VAL A 59 -5.04 -3.42 11.06
C VAL A 59 -4.34 -4.52 11.85
N LYS A 60 -3.65 -5.42 11.14
CA LYS A 60 -2.82 -6.48 11.74
C LYS A 60 -1.36 -6.07 11.89
N ASN A 61 -0.85 -5.30 10.94
CA ASN A 61 0.52 -4.82 11.00
C ASN A 61 0.73 -3.52 10.21
N VAL A 62 1.76 -2.76 10.59
CA VAL A 62 2.21 -1.57 9.89
C VAL A 62 3.73 -1.62 9.80
N ILE A 63 4.26 -1.58 8.58
CA ILE A 63 5.71 -1.63 8.34
C ILE A 63 6.16 -0.33 7.71
N LEU A 64 7.24 0.23 8.27
CA LEU A 64 7.97 1.37 7.73
C LEU A 64 9.23 0.88 7.01
N GLY A 65 9.47 1.39 5.81
CA GLY A 65 10.65 1.07 5.01
C GLY A 65 10.43 -0.08 4.03
N GLU A 66 11.50 -0.40 3.32
CA GLU A 66 11.52 -1.49 2.34
C GLU A 66 11.37 -2.86 3.02
N MET A 67 10.76 -3.79 2.30
CA MET A 67 10.53 -5.16 2.79
C MET A 67 11.15 -6.17 1.85
N LYS A 68 11.60 -7.29 2.44
CA LYS A 68 11.91 -8.50 1.68
C LYS A 68 10.61 -9.21 1.29
N GLU A 69 10.67 -9.99 0.22
CA GLU A 69 9.55 -10.80 -0.25
C GLU A 69 8.98 -11.72 0.84
N SER A 70 9.84 -12.40 1.61
CA SER A 70 9.40 -13.25 2.72
C SER A 70 8.59 -12.49 3.77
N THR A 71 8.98 -11.25 4.09
CA THR A 71 8.23 -10.41 5.03
C THR A 71 6.85 -10.04 4.47
N ILE A 72 6.74 -9.81 3.16
CA ILE A 72 5.47 -9.54 2.51
C ILE A 72 4.56 -10.78 2.59
N GLU A 73 5.08 -11.96 2.24
CA GLU A 73 4.35 -13.22 2.29
C GLU A 73 3.86 -13.57 3.70
N GLU A 74 4.73 -13.43 4.70
CA GLU A 74 4.40 -13.66 6.11
C GLU A 74 3.24 -12.78 6.57
N ASN A 75 3.24 -11.49 6.20
CA ASN A 75 2.20 -10.56 6.59
C ASN A 75 0.90 -10.75 5.81
N ILE A 76 0.97 -11.09 4.51
CA ILE A 76 -0.21 -11.46 3.72
C ILE A 76 -0.91 -12.67 4.34
N ALA A 77 -0.16 -13.69 4.76
CA ALA A 77 -0.73 -14.87 5.40
C ALA A 77 -1.54 -14.56 6.68
N GLN A 78 -1.24 -13.45 7.38
CA GLN A 78 -1.98 -13.03 8.58
C GLN A 78 -3.32 -12.33 8.27
N ILE A 79 -3.51 -11.84 7.05
CA ILE A 79 -4.69 -11.06 6.63
C ILE A 79 -5.57 -11.77 5.61
N LEU A 80 -5.18 -12.95 5.14
CA LEU A 80 -6.03 -13.73 4.26
C LEU A 80 -7.22 -14.31 5.05
N PRO A 81 -8.42 -14.37 4.43
CA PRO A 81 -9.54 -15.08 5.02
C PRO A 81 -9.21 -16.56 5.21
N LYS A 82 -9.76 -17.15 6.28
CA LYS A 82 -9.67 -18.58 6.55
C LYS A 82 -10.57 -19.39 5.63
#